data_AF-A0A662G923-F1
#
_entry.id   AF-A0A662G923-F1
#
_cell.length_a   1.000
_cell.length_b   1.000
_cell.length_c   1.000
_cell.angle_alpha   90.00
_cell.angle_beta   90.00
_cell.angle_gamma   90.00
#
_symmetry.space_group_name_H-M   'P 1'
#
loop_
_entity.id
_entity.type
_entity.pdbx_description
1 polymer ?
#
loop_
_entity_poly.entity_id
_entity_poly.type
_entity_poly.pdbx_seq_one_letter_code
_entity_poly.pdbx_strand_id
1 'polypeptide(L)'
;PRRGLSLEAPPQTLHHLREAWKALYAALKRGEHVIVVFGSPGCGKTWLVGSVCGALGFGVARQRETATGKVGLVDLDACTVELKSLVSEFLHRGARAVVVETRQPSRLLAVAKNVEVNTAIYVPLPDARSRLEVLKSELGNIVPISLISELADKTSSYSLRALSRLSRLVRELVEEEGLEPRRAVVEAIERVPPDVTPLDLLEIERFISGFEGVIVGFMKPLTQTG
;
A
#
# COMPACT_ATOMS: atom_id res chain seq x y z
N PRO A 1 -21.58 -17.48 -22.27
CA PRO A 1 -20.95 -16.18 -22.60
C PRO A 1 -20.42 -15.47 -21.34
N ARG A 2 -19.11 -15.59 -21.07
CA ARG A 2 -18.45 -14.94 -19.94
C ARG A 2 -18.51 -13.42 -20.17
N ARG A 3 -19.36 -12.70 -19.42
CA ARG A 3 -19.31 -11.23 -19.37
C ARG A 3 -17.93 -10.87 -18.84
N GLY A 4 -17.10 -10.27 -19.69
CA GLY A 4 -15.81 -9.73 -19.29
C GLY A 4 -16.03 -8.82 -18.08
N LEU A 5 -15.25 -9.03 -17.03
CA LEU A 5 -15.17 -8.13 -15.89
C LEU A 5 -14.70 -6.78 -16.44
N SER A 6 -15.64 -5.87 -16.72
CA SER A 6 -15.31 -4.46 -16.91
C SER A 6 -14.84 -3.97 -15.54
N LEU A 7 -13.51 -3.99 -15.35
CA LEU A 7 -12.87 -3.31 -14.25
C LEU A 7 -13.08 -1.83 -14.53
N GLU A 8 -13.91 -1.16 -13.72
CA GLU A 8 -13.93 0.29 -13.72
C GLU A 8 -12.49 0.78 -13.60
N ALA A 9 -12.13 1.76 -14.43
CA ALA A 9 -10.77 2.29 -14.40
C ALA A 9 -10.46 2.70 -12.95
N PRO A 10 -9.29 2.32 -12.41
CA PRO A 10 -8.93 2.74 -11.06
C PRO A 10 -9.06 4.26 -10.98
N PRO A 11 -9.54 4.83 -9.85
CA PRO A 11 -9.43 6.26 -9.61
C PRO A 11 -7.97 6.70 -9.80
N GLN A 12 -7.70 8.01 -9.88
CA GLN A 12 -6.31 8.49 -9.91
C GLN A 12 -5.55 7.91 -8.72
N THR A 13 -4.79 6.87 -9.01
CA THR A 13 -4.08 6.01 -8.08
C THR A 13 -2.63 6.17 -8.46
N LEU A 14 -1.76 6.24 -7.46
CA LEU A 14 -0.33 6.24 -7.73
C LEU A 14 0.02 5.00 -8.56
N HIS A 15 0.85 5.21 -9.58
CA HIS A 15 1.11 4.20 -10.61
C HIS A 15 1.45 2.81 -10.02
N HIS A 16 2.32 2.77 -8.99
CA HIS A 16 2.73 1.54 -8.32
C HIS A 16 1.59 0.76 -7.62
N LEU A 17 0.48 1.42 -7.24
CA LEU A 17 -0.66 0.76 -6.58
C LEU A 17 -1.69 0.23 -7.55
N ARG A 18 -1.57 0.53 -8.85
CA ARG A 18 -2.61 0.27 -9.84
C ARG A 18 -3.00 -1.20 -9.91
N GLU A 19 -2.02 -2.10 -9.95
CA GLU A 19 -2.28 -3.53 -10.07
C GLU A 19 -2.82 -4.12 -8.75
N ALA A 20 -2.31 -3.67 -7.61
CA ALA A 20 -2.84 -4.03 -6.29
C ALA A 20 -4.31 -3.56 -6.14
N TRP A 21 -4.63 -2.38 -6.65
CA TRP A 21 -5.97 -1.80 -6.61
C TRP A 21 -6.95 -2.64 -7.43
N LYS A 22 -6.58 -2.96 -8.68
CA LYS A 22 -7.40 -3.83 -9.56
C LYS A 22 -7.61 -5.20 -8.95
N ALA A 23 -6.57 -5.79 -8.37
CA ALA A 23 -6.63 -7.08 -7.73
C ALA A 23 -7.62 -7.08 -6.56
N LEU A 24 -7.51 -6.09 -5.65
CA LEU A 24 -8.38 -6.01 -4.48
C LEU A 24 -9.82 -5.68 -4.88
N TYR A 25 -10.02 -4.78 -5.84
CA TYR A 25 -11.35 -4.47 -6.39
C TYR A 25 -12.01 -5.72 -6.96
N ALA A 26 -11.26 -6.49 -7.77
CA ALA A 26 -11.78 -7.72 -8.36
C ALA A 26 -12.10 -8.79 -7.31
N ALA A 27 -11.25 -8.95 -6.29
CA ALA A 27 -11.45 -9.91 -5.21
C ALA A 27 -12.72 -9.59 -4.40
N LEU A 28 -12.88 -8.32 -3.99
CA LEU A 28 -14.07 -7.88 -3.26
C LEU A 28 -15.35 -7.97 -4.12
N LYS A 29 -15.26 -7.66 -5.41
CA LYS A 29 -16.40 -7.78 -6.34
C LYS A 29 -16.82 -9.22 -6.60
N ARG A 30 -15.87 -10.17 -6.56
CA ARG A 30 -16.14 -11.61 -6.63
C ARG A 30 -16.73 -12.19 -5.34
N GLY A 31 -16.69 -11.45 -4.24
CA GLY A 31 -17.15 -11.92 -2.93
C GLY A 31 -16.13 -12.78 -2.18
N GLU A 32 -14.83 -12.59 -2.42
CA GLU A 32 -13.79 -13.24 -1.60
C GLU A 32 -13.90 -12.77 -0.14
N HIS A 33 -14.06 -13.72 0.78
CA HIS A 33 -14.34 -13.42 2.19
C HIS A 33 -13.10 -13.05 3.01
N VAL A 34 -11.93 -13.58 2.66
CA VAL A 34 -10.66 -13.28 3.36
C VAL A 34 -9.60 -12.96 2.31
N ILE A 35 -9.05 -11.75 2.40
CA ILE A 35 -8.08 -11.24 1.44
C ILE A 35 -6.89 -10.69 2.22
N VAL A 36 -5.68 -11.03 1.82
CA VAL A 36 -4.47 -10.47 2.41
C VAL A 36 -3.93 -9.34 1.56
N VAL A 37 -3.52 -8.24 2.21
CA VAL A 37 -2.78 -7.13 1.59
C VAL A 37 -1.46 -6.97 2.34
N PHE A 38 -0.33 -7.13 1.64
CA PHE A 38 0.99 -7.11 2.30
C PHE A 38 2.00 -6.25 1.55
N GLY A 39 3.04 -5.81 2.24
CA GLY A 39 4.12 -4.99 1.67
C GLY A 39 4.78 -4.12 2.73
N SER A 40 5.83 -3.40 2.35
CA SER A 40 6.63 -2.60 3.28
C SER A 40 5.78 -1.56 4.04
N PRO A 41 6.22 -1.13 5.24
CA PRO A 41 5.54 -0.08 5.99
C PRO A 41 5.43 1.21 5.16
N GLY A 42 4.34 1.97 5.36
CA GLY A 42 4.18 3.28 4.72
C GLY A 42 3.94 3.26 3.20
N CYS A 43 3.75 2.10 2.56
CA CYS A 43 3.53 2.00 1.10
C CYS A 43 2.07 2.07 0.66
N GLY A 44 1.14 2.39 1.57
CA GLY A 44 -0.26 2.66 1.19
C GLY A 44 -1.22 1.47 1.26
N LYS A 45 -0.91 0.39 2.00
CA LYS A 45 -1.83 -0.75 2.24
C LYS A 45 -3.21 -0.31 2.75
N THR A 46 -3.25 0.44 3.85
CA THR A 46 -4.50 0.94 4.43
C THR A 46 -5.25 1.87 3.48
N TRP A 47 -4.51 2.72 2.75
CA TRP A 47 -5.08 3.62 1.75
C TRP A 47 -5.69 2.84 0.58
N LEU A 48 -5.01 1.79 0.11
CA LEU A 48 -5.49 0.90 -0.96
C LEU A 48 -6.84 0.30 -0.61
N VAL A 49 -6.97 -0.24 0.62
CA VAL A 49 -8.24 -0.82 1.09
C VAL A 49 -9.34 0.23 1.13
N GLY A 50 -9.06 1.41 1.71
CA GLY A 50 -10.02 2.51 1.76
C GLY A 50 -10.47 2.99 0.38
N SER A 51 -9.52 3.13 -0.56
CA SER A 51 -9.77 3.56 -1.94
C SER A 51 -10.66 2.58 -2.70
N VAL A 52 -10.35 1.29 -2.63
CA VAL A 52 -11.15 0.25 -3.30
C VAL A 52 -12.55 0.15 -2.67
N CYS A 53 -12.64 0.17 -1.34
CA CYS A 53 -13.94 0.13 -0.66
C CYS A 53 -14.79 1.34 -1.04
N GLY A 54 -14.21 2.54 -1.07
CA GLY A 54 -14.90 3.77 -1.50
C GLY A 54 -15.44 3.66 -2.92
N ALA A 55 -14.65 3.14 -3.86
CA ALA A 55 -15.09 2.92 -5.24
C ALA A 55 -16.23 1.88 -5.36
N LEU A 56 -16.25 0.87 -4.50
CA LEU A 56 -17.32 -0.13 -4.43
C LEU A 56 -18.53 0.33 -3.60
N GLY A 57 -18.49 1.51 -2.99
CA GLY A 57 -19.53 1.99 -2.06
C GLY A 57 -19.58 1.20 -0.75
N PHE A 58 -18.49 0.54 -0.36
CA PHE A 58 -18.39 -0.23 0.89
C PHE A 58 -17.81 0.63 2.01
N GLY A 59 -18.39 0.54 3.20
CA GLY A 59 -17.76 1.04 4.42
C GLY A 59 -16.63 0.13 4.89
N VAL A 60 -15.69 0.67 5.65
CA VAL A 60 -14.61 -0.10 6.32
C VAL A 60 -14.86 -0.14 7.82
N ALA A 61 -14.70 -1.31 8.44
CA ALA A 61 -14.82 -1.54 9.86
C ALA A 61 -13.49 -2.01 10.45
N ARG A 62 -12.91 -1.24 11.37
CA ARG A 62 -11.72 -1.67 12.14
C ARG A 62 -12.09 -2.43 13.41
N GLN A 63 -13.33 -2.28 13.84
CA GLN A 63 -13.89 -2.86 15.05
C GLN A 63 -15.02 -3.81 14.66
N ARG A 64 -15.06 -4.97 15.31
CA ARG A 64 -15.96 -6.09 14.99
C ARG A 64 -17.41 -5.68 15.15
N GLU A 65 -17.69 -4.84 16.14
CA GLU A 65 -19.01 -4.31 16.50
C GLU A 65 -19.62 -3.49 15.37
N THR A 66 -18.78 -2.91 14.50
CA THR A 66 -19.20 -2.02 13.41
C THR A 66 -19.23 -2.71 12.04
N ALA A 67 -19.03 -4.03 12.00
CA ALA A 67 -18.73 -4.81 10.80
C ALA A 67 -19.92 -5.03 9.85
N THR A 68 -21.15 -4.96 10.33
CA THR A 68 -22.34 -5.32 9.55
C THR A 68 -22.41 -4.54 8.23
N GLY A 69 -22.41 -5.27 7.12
CA GLY A 69 -22.48 -4.71 5.76
C GLY A 69 -21.21 -4.01 5.28
N LYS A 70 -20.12 -4.02 6.06
CA LYS A 70 -18.84 -3.36 5.76
C LYS A 70 -17.73 -4.38 5.45
N VAL A 71 -16.59 -3.90 4.96
CA VAL A 71 -15.36 -4.68 4.88
C VAL A 71 -14.61 -4.54 6.21
N GLY A 72 -14.35 -5.66 6.88
CA GLY A 72 -13.50 -5.69 8.06
C GLY A 72 -12.05 -5.44 7.65
N LEU A 73 -11.35 -4.55 8.35
CA LEU A 73 -9.93 -4.29 8.15
C LEU A 73 -9.17 -4.67 9.43
N VAL A 74 -8.25 -5.63 9.29
CA VAL A 74 -7.43 -6.17 10.37
C VAL A 74 -5.98 -5.86 10.09
N ASP A 75 -5.32 -5.14 10.99
CA ASP A 75 -3.86 -5.03 11.02
C ASP A 75 -3.29 -6.24 11.75
N LEU A 76 -2.69 -7.18 11.00
CA LEU A 76 -2.10 -8.39 11.55
C LEU A 76 -0.92 -8.08 12.49
N ASP A 77 -0.20 -6.99 12.24
CA ASP A 77 1.01 -6.68 12.99
C ASP A 77 0.68 -6.17 14.39
N ALA A 78 -0.48 -5.50 14.52
CA ALA A 78 -1.06 -5.05 15.80
C ALA A 78 -1.97 -6.10 16.46
N CYS A 79 -2.24 -7.22 15.79
CA CYS A 79 -3.14 -8.26 16.29
C CYS A 79 -2.51 -9.02 17.47
N THR A 80 -3.20 -9.00 18.61
CA THR A 80 -2.83 -9.75 19.83
C THR A 80 -3.65 -11.03 20.01
N VAL A 81 -4.73 -11.17 19.25
CA VAL A 81 -5.63 -12.33 19.25
C VAL A 81 -5.32 -13.27 18.10
N GLU A 82 -5.82 -14.50 18.16
CA GLU A 82 -5.73 -15.42 17.04
C GLU A 82 -6.47 -14.88 15.81
N LEU A 83 -5.80 -14.83 14.67
CA LEU A 83 -6.35 -14.30 13.41
C LEU A 83 -7.63 -15.03 12.99
N LYS A 84 -7.69 -16.36 13.16
CA LYS A 84 -8.87 -17.16 12.80
C LYS A 84 -10.11 -16.70 13.55
N SER A 85 -10.01 -16.59 14.88
CA SER A 85 -11.11 -16.12 15.72
C SER A 85 -11.57 -14.72 15.30
N LEU A 86 -10.62 -13.82 15.09
CA LEU A 86 -10.90 -12.45 14.65
C LEU A 86 -11.66 -12.41 13.31
N VAL A 87 -11.17 -13.13 12.30
CA VAL A 87 -11.81 -13.23 10.98
C VAL A 87 -13.22 -13.81 11.11
N SER A 88 -13.37 -14.92 11.86
CA SER A 88 -14.67 -15.53 12.10
C SER A 88 -15.63 -14.55 12.75
N GLU A 89 -15.23 -13.78 13.75
CA GLU A 89 -16.10 -12.81 14.42
C GLU A 89 -16.58 -11.69 13.48
N PHE A 90 -15.70 -11.15 12.63
CA PHE A 90 -16.12 -10.16 11.61
C PHE A 90 -17.17 -10.74 10.67
N LEU A 91 -16.93 -11.96 10.15
CA LEU A 91 -17.85 -12.61 9.21
C LEU A 91 -19.19 -12.95 9.86
N HIS A 92 -19.21 -13.48 11.09
CA HIS A 92 -20.44 -13.78 11.83
C HIS A 92 -21.28 -12.52 12.13
N ARG A 93 -20.63 -11.36 12.29
CA ARG A 93 -21.31 -10.06 12.46
C ARG A 93 -21.79 -9.43 11.15
N GLY A 94 -21.64 -10.14 10.03
CA GLY A 94 -22.13 -9.72 8.72
C GLY A 94 -21.17 -8.81 7.96
N ALA A 95 -19.85 -8.89 8.21
CA ALA A 95 -18.88 -8.29 7.30
C ALA A 95 -19.01 -8.92 5.90
N ARG A 96 -18.88 -8.09 4.86
CA ARG A 96 -18.85 -8.55 3.46
C ARG A 96 -17.62 -9.42 3.19
N ALA A 97 -16.49 -8.97 3.72
CA ALA A 97 -15.18 -9.60 3.62
C ALA A 97 -14.31 -9.08 4.76
N VAL A 98 -13.19 -9.75 5.03
CA VAL A 98 -12.13 -9.32 5.93
C VAL A 98 -10.85 -9.17 5.12
N VAL A 99 -10.33 -7.94 5.09
CA VAL A 99 -9.02 -7.64 4.55
C VAL A 99 -8.02 -7.62 5.70
N VAL A 100 -7.02 -8.48 5.62
CA VAL A 100 -5.93 -8.57 6.58
C VAL A 100 -4.71 -7.87 5.99
N GLU A 101 -4.29 -6.76 6.60
CA GLU A 101 -3.08 -6.04 6.18
C GLU A 101 -1.87 -6.37 7.05
N THR A 102 -0.68 -6.41 6.45
CA THR A 102 0.57 -6.67 7.19
C THR A 102 1.81 -6.07 6.52
N ARG A 103 2.76 -5.60 7.33
CA ARG A 103 4.16 -5.31 6.95
C ARG A 103 5.10 -6.48 7.22
N GLN A 104 4.68 -7.48 7.98
CA GLN A 104 5.47 -8.66 8.33
C GLN A 104 4.83 -9.93 7.79
N PRO A 105 4.81 -10.13 6.45
CA PRO A 105 4.01 -11.18 5.84
C PRO A 105 4.44 -12.60 6.24
N SER A 106 5.65 -12.80 6.76
CA SER A 106 6.05 -14.10 7.35
C SER A 106 5.19 -14.49 8.56
N ARG A 107 4.64 -13.51 9.31
CA ARG A 107 3.66 -13.79 10.38
C ARG A 107 2.41 -14.45 9.84
N LEU A 108 1.99 -14.09 8.62
CA LEU A 108 0.86 -14.73 7.98
C LEU A 108 1.11 -16.22 7.77
N LEU A 109 2.30 -16.64 7.32
CA LEU A 109 2.61 -18.07 7.15
C LEU A 109 2.45 -18.87 8.45
N ALA A 110 2.72 -18.24 9.59
CA ALA A 110 2.53 -18.86 10.91
C ALA A 110 1.05 -19.01 11.29
N VAL A 111 0.17 -18.10 10.86
CA VAL A 111 -1.26 -18.08 11.24
C VAL A 111 -2.21 -18.56 10.14
N ALA A 112 -1.76 -18.61 8.87
CA ALA A 112 -2.56 -18.97 7.70
C ALA A 112 -2.98 -20.44 7.69
N LYS A 113 -2.26 -21.33 8.38
CA LYS A 113 -2.69 -22.73 8.54
C LYS A 113 -4.11 -22.85 9.12
N ASN A 114 -4.54 -21.82 9.87
CA ASN A 114 -5.82 -21.77 10.54
C ASN A 114 -6.87 -20.91 9.80
N VAL A 115 -6.48 -20.20 8.74
CA VAL A 115 -7.34 -19.30 7.96
C VAL A 115 -7.13 -19.55 6.48
N GLU A 116 -8.17 -19.97 5.77
CA GLU A 116 -8.09 -20.19 4.34
C GLU A 116 -7.88 -18.87 3.60
N VAL A 117 -6.63 -18.62 3.18
CA VAL A 117 -6.23 -17.45 2.40
C VAL A 117 -5.75 -17.93 1.04
N ASN A 118 -6.57 -17.70 0.01
CA ASN A 118 -6.27 -18.13 -1.36
C ASN A 118 -5.56 -17.03 -2.18
N THR A 119 -5.75 -15.76 -1.81
CA THR A 119 -5.20 -14.59 -2.52
C THR A 119 -4.45 -13.67 -1.56
N ALA A 120 -3.19 -13.37 -1.89
CA ALA A 120 -2.41 -12.32 -1.24
C ALA A 120 -2.05 -11.22 -2.26
N ILE A 121 -2.27 -9.97 -1.88
CA ILE A 121 -2.10 -8.80 -2.73
C ILE A 121 -0.88 -8.03 -2.27
N TYR A 122 0.14 -7.98 -3.11
CA TYR A 122 1.36 -7.25 -2.85
C TYR A 122 1.18 -5.76 -3.12
N VAL A 123 1.63 -4.94 -2.18
CA VAL A 123 1.74 -3.49 -2.26
C VAL A 123 3.23 -3.12 -2.35
N PRO A 124 3.72 -2.78 -3.54
CA PRO A 124 5.14 -2.49 -3.75
C PRO A 124 5.55 -1.14 -3.16
N LEU A 125 6.86 -0.94 -3.04
CA LEU A 125 7.45 0.38 -2.90
C LEU A 125 7.03 1.29 -4.08
N PRO A 126 6.97 2.61 -3.89
CA PRO A 126 6.69 3.53 -4.98
C PRO A 126 7.80 3.47 -6.03
N ASP A 127 7.41 3.25 -7.29
CA ASP A 127 8.31 3.31 -8.45
C ASP A 127 8.73 4.75 -8.76
N ALA A 128 9.72 4.92 -9.67
CA ALA A 128 10.26 6.24 -10.01
C ALA A 128 9.17 7.24 -10.43
N ARG A 129 8.19 6.76 -11.21
CA ARG A 129 7.04 7.55 -11.65
C ARG A 129 6.18 8.02 -10.47
N SER A 130 5.81 7.10 -9.58
CA SER A 130 4.98 7.41 -8.41
C SER A 130 5.69 8.37 -7.46
N ARG A 131 7.00 8.19 -7.24
CA ARG A 131 7.80 9.11 -6.41
C ARG A 131 7.79 10.51 -7.00
N LEU A 132 8.01 10.62 -8.31
CA LEU A 132 7.96 11.89 -9.00
C LEU A 132 6.57 12.53 -8.93
N GLU A 133 5.49 11.76 -9.14
CA GLU A 133 4.10 12.25 -9.04
C GLU A 133 3.79 12.80 -7.64
N VAL A 134 4.17 12.06 -6.58
CA VAL A 134 4.01 12.50 -5.18
C VAL A 134 4.79 13.77 -4.92
N LEU A 135 6.09 13.78 -5.22
CA LEU A 135 6.95 14.94 -4.95
C LEU A 135 6.54 16.16 -5.77
N LYS A 136 6.07 15.99 -7.02
CA LYS A 136 5.51 17.09 -7.83
C LYS A 136 4.24 17.65 -7.22
N SER A 137 3.34 16.79 -6.75
CA SER A 137 2.09 17.21 -6.10
C SER A 137 2.37 18.02 -4.83
N GLU A 138 3.34 17.58 -4.03
CA GLU A 138 3.66 18.21 -2.76
C GLU A 138 4.54 19.45 -2.94
N LEU A 139 5.57 19.41 -3.78
CA LEU A 139 6.62 20.45 -3.84
C LEU A 139 6.59 21.32 -5.09
N GLY A 140 5.75 21.02 -6.08
CA GLY A 140 5.79 21.65 -7.41
C GLY A 140 5.61 23.18 -7.42
N ASN A 141 5.04 23.76 -6.36
CA ASN A 141 4.84 25.20 -6.23
C ASN A 141 6.03 25.94 -5.60
N ILE A 142 6.97 25.21 -4.97
CA ILE A 142 8.05 25.80 -4.16
C ILE A 142 9.44 25.28 -4.53
N VAL A 143 9.53 24.14 -5.19
CA VAL A 143 10.80 23.54 -5.63
C VAL A 143 10.79 23.41 -7.16
N PRO A 144 11.85 23.84 -7.86
CA PRO A 144 12.01 23.63 -9.29
C PRO A 144 11.86 22.16 -9.72
N ILE A 145 11.23 21.93 -10.87
CA ILE A 145 10.91 20.59 -11.37
C ILE A 145 12.14 19.70 -11.59
N SER A 146 13.28 20.30 -11.93
CA SER A 146 14.56 19.60 -12.08
C SER A 146 15.03 19.01 -10.75
N LEU A 147 14.96 19.78 -9.66
CA LEU A 147 15.29 19.33 -8.31
C LEU A 147 14.33 18.25 -7.81
N ILE A 148 13.03 18.39 -8.11
CA ILE A 148 12.03 17.35 -7.77
C ILE A 148 12.35 16.03 -8.47
N SER A 149 12.81 16.10 -9.72
CA SER A 149 13.20 14.92 -10.50
C SER A 149 14.47 14.27 -9.93
N GLU A 150 15.50 15.07 -9.61
CA GLU A 150 16.70 14.59 -8.91
C GLU A 150 16.35 13.92 -7.56
N LEU A 151 15.38 14.48 -6.83
CA LEU A 151 14.92 13.94 -5.55
C LEU A 151 14.19 12.60 -5.71
N ALA A 152 13.35 12.46 -6.73
CA ALA A 152 12.67 11.21 -7.04
C ALA A 152 13.66 10.07 -7.36
N ASP A 153 14.78 10.39 -8.02
CA ASP A 153 15.84 9.41 -8.34
C ASP A 153 16.60 8.96 -7.08
N LYS A 154 16.88 9.89 -6.15
CA LYS A 154 17.60 9.59 -4.89
C LYS A 154 16.77 8.86 -3.84
N THR A 155 15.46 8.75 -4.03
CA THR A 155 14.53 8.24 -3.00
C THR A 155 13.97 6.84 -3.33
N SER A 156 14.74 6.02 -4.05
CA SER A 156 14.32 4.66 -4.46
C SER A 156 13.95 3.73 -3.30
N SER A 157 14.53 3.93 -2.11
CA SER A 157 14.25 3.15 -0.90
C SER A 157 13.26 3.83 0.06
N TYR A 158 12.57 4.90 -0.37
CA TYR A 158 11.60 5.62 0.47
C TYR A 158 10.20 5.06 0.25
N SER A 159 9.46 4.82 1.34
CA SER A 159 8.02 4.60 1.26
C SER A 159 7.25 5.91 1.00
N LEU A 160 5.94 5.82 0.69
CA LEU A 160 5.09 7.02 0.57
C LEU A 160 5.09 7.87 1.85
N ARG A 161 5.14 7.21 3.02
CA ARG A 161 5.23 7.89 4.31
C ARG A 161 6.53 8.68 4.45
N ALA A 162 7.66 8.11 4.05
CA ALA A 162 8.94 8.84 4.08
C ALA A 162 8.95 9.99 3.07
N LEU A 163 8.41 9.80 1.86
CA LEU A 163 8.27 10.88 0.87
C LEU A 163 7.39 12.02 1.38
N SER A 164 6.29 11.73 2.08
CA SER A 164 5.44 12.75 2.70
C SER A 164 6.17 13.51 3.80
N ARG A 165 6.92 12.82 4.67
CA ARG A 165 7.75 13.46 5.71
C ARG A 165 8.85 14.33 5.10
N LEU A 166 9.54 13.81 4.09
CA LEU A 166 10.56 14.52 3.34
C LEU A 166 10.00 15.79 2.70
N SER A 167 8.85 15.68 2.00
CA SER A 167 8.21 16.82 1.35
C SER A 167 7.77 17.89 2.34
N ARG A 168 7.22 17.47 3.50
CA ARG A 168 6.85 18.41 4.56
C ARG A 168 8.04 19.17 5.10
N LEU A 169 9.15 18.48 5.37
CA LEU A 169 10.37 19.11 5.86
C LEU A 169 10.97 20.05 4.81
N VAL A 170 11.00 19.66 3.52
CA VAL A 170 11.45 20.57 2.46
C VAL A 170 10.58 21.83 2.42
N ARG A 171 9.26 21.71 2.57
CA ARG A 171 8.35 22.86 2.63
C ARG A 171 8.68 23.76 3.81
N GLU A 172 8.79 23.20 5.01
CA GLU A 172 9.13 23.94 6.25
C GLU A 172 10.46 24.71 6.08
N LEU A 173 11.51 24.04 5.58
CA LEU A 173 12.81 24.66 5.34
C LEU A 173 12.75 25.81 4.32
N VAL A 174 11.93 25.69 3.26
CA VAL A 174 11.82 26.73 2.22
C VAL A 174 10.92 27.88 2.65
N GLU A 175 9.70 27.57 3.10
CA GLU A 175 8.65 28.57 3.36
C GLU A 175 8.79 29.23 4.74
N GLU A 176 9.20 28.48 5.76
CA GLU A 176 9.26 28.95 7.15
C GLU A 176 10.67 29.41 7.53
N GLU A 177 11.69 28.64 7.17
CA GLU A 177 13.08 28.96 7.48
C GLU A 177 13.80 29.78 6.38
N GLY A 178 13.18 29.94 5.21
CA GLY A 178 13.71 30.76 4.11
C GLY A 178 14.96 30.19 3.42
N LEU A 179 15.18 28.87 3.50
CA LEU A 179 16.30 28.22 2.82
C LEU A 179 16.05 28.16 1.31
N GLU A 180 17.12 28.39 0.55
CA GLU A 180 17.14 28.12 -0.90
C GLU A 180 16.73 26.66 -1.19
N PRO A 181 15.84 26.40 -2.17
CA PRO A 181 15.25 25.07 -2.41
C PRO A 181 16.25 23.92 -2.51
N ARG A 182 17.40 24.14 -3.15
CA ARG A 182 18.45 23.12 -3.26
C ARG A 182 19.04 22.75 -1.89
N ARG A 183 19.27 23.74 -1.02
CA ARG A 183 19.81 23.51 0.34
C ARG A 183 18.78 22.80 1.20
N ALA A 184 17.52 23.24 1.15
CA ALA A 184 16.42 22.59 1.85
C ALA A 184 16.28 21.10 1.46
N VAL A 185 16.37 20.76 0.17
CA VAL A 185 16.34 19.37 -0.29
C VAL A 185 17.50 18.54 0.26
N VAL A 186 18.73 19.06 0.19
CA VAL A 186 19.91 18.34 0.71
C VAL A 186 19.76 18.06 2.21
N GLU A 187 19.39 19.08 2.97
CA GLU A 187 19.21 18.99 4.41
C GLU A 187 18.05 18.06 4.80
N ALA A 188 16.96 18.09 4.04
CA ALA A 188 15.82 17.20 4.29
C ALA A 188 16.16 15.73 4.05
N ILE A 189 16.97 15.41 3.02
CA ILE A 189 17.42 14.03 2.75
C ILE A 189 18.25 13.50 3.92
N GLU A 190 19.15 14.33 4.48
CA GLU A 190 19.99 13.94 5.61
C GLU A 190 19.17 13.68 6.88
N ARG A 191 18.14 14.50 7.12
CA ARG A 191 17.26 14.40 8.30
C ARG A 191 16.18 13.33 8.18
N VAL A 192 15.78 12.97 6.95
CA VAL A 192 14.76 11.96 6.68
C VAL A 192 15.40 10.81 5.89
N PRO A 193 16.02 9.82 6.56
CA PRO A 193 16.61 8.67 5.89
C PRO A 193 15.52 7.75 5.30
N PRO A 194 15.90 6.83 4.37
CA PRO A 194 15.01 5.77 3.91
C PRO A 194 14.38 5.01 5.08
N ASP A 195 13.09 4.70 4.98
CA ASP A 195 12.34 4.00 6.03
C ASP A 195 11.99 2.54 5.66
N VAL A 196 12.56 2.04 4.56
CA VAL A 196 12.50 0.64 4.16
C VAL A 196 13.91 0.08 4.05
N THR A 197 14.16 -0.99 4.79
CA THR A 197 15.47 -1.63 4.91
C THR A 197 15.59 -2.82 3.95
N PRO A 198 16.82 -3.29 3.64
CA PRO A 198 17.01 -4.54 2.90
C PRO A 198 16.36 -5.76 3.56
N LEU A 199 16.27 -5.78 4.90
CA LEU A 199 15.61 -6.86 5.64
C LEU A 199 14.10 -6.89 5.39
N ASP A 200 13.45 -5.72 5.29
CA ASP A 200 12.02 -5.64 4.95
C ASP A 200 11.75 -6.22 3.55
N LEU A 201 12.64 -5.95 2.59
CA LEU A 201 12.53 -6.48 1.22
C LEU A 201 12.75 -8.00 1.20
N LEU A 202 13.76 -8.49 1.92
CA LEU A 202 14.01 -9.93 2.03
C LEU A 202 12.84 -10.67 2.69
N GLU A 203 12.19 -10.06 3.69
CA GLU A 203 10.99 -10.63 4.31
C GLU A 203 9.86 -10.80 3.29
N ILE A 204 9.64 -9.78 2.44
CA ILE A 204 8.66 -9.82 1.36
C ILE A 204 8.99 -10.92 0.34
N GLU A 205 10.25 -11.00 -0.10
CA GLU A 205 10.70 -12.03 -1.06
C GLU A 205 10.53 -13.45 -0.51
N ARG A 206 10.88 -13.67 0.76
CA ARG A 206 10.68 -14.95 1.45
C ARG A 206 9.23 -15.34 1.51
N PHE A 207 8.36 -14.39 1.86
CA PHE A 207 6.92 -14.64 1.85
C PHE A 207 6.42 -14.99 0.45
N ILE A 208 6.84 -14.23 -0.57
CA ILE A 208 6.43 -14.47 -1.95
C ILE A 208 6.81 -15.88 -2.41
N SER A 209 8.01 -16.33 -2.02
CA SER A 209 8.53 -17.65 -2.39
C SER A 209 7.88 -18.80 -1.62
N GLY A 210 7.43 -18.55 -0.39
CA GLY A 210 6.90 -19.57 0.52
C GLY A 210 5.38 -19.64 0.63
N PHE A 211 4.64 -18.71 0.01
CA PHE A 211 3.19 -18.70 0.07
C PHE A 211 2.60 -19.67 -0.96
N GLU A 212 1.81 -20.64 -0.49
CA GLU A 212 1.23 -21.70 -1.33
C GLU A 212 0.03 -21.24 -2.17
N GLY A 213 -0.52 -20.05 -1.89
CA GLY A 213 -1.64 -19.46 -2.62
C GLY A 213 -1.21 -18.58 -3.81
N VAL A 214 -2.15 -17.80 -4.35
CA VAL A 214 -1.87 -16.89 -5.46
C VAL A 214 -1.46 -15.52 -4.95
N ILE A 215 -0.32 -15.03 -5.43
CA ILE A 215 0.12 -13.65 -5.20
C ILE A 215 -0.16 -12.80 -6.43
N VAL A 216 -0.81 -11.66 -6.20
CA VAL A 216 -1.16 -10.67 -7.23
C VAL A 216 -0.74 -9.27 -6.80
N GLY A 217 -0.98 -8.27 -7.63
CA GLY A 217 -0.66 -6.87 -7.31
C GLY A 217 0.73 -6.42 -7.75
N PHE A 218 1.54 -7.33 -8.31
CA PHE A 218 2.77 -6.97 -8.99
C PHE A 218 2.49 -6.07 -10.19
N MET A 219 3.32 -5.05 -10.38
CA MET A 219 3.40 -4.38 -11.66
C MET A 219 4.06 -5.32 -12.68
N LYS A 220 3.48 -5.40 -13.89
CA LYS A 220 4.24 -5.97 -15.02
C LYS A 220 5.48 -5.10 -15.23
N PRO A 221 6.66 -5.68 -15.50
CA PRO A 221 7.76 -4.88 -16.01
C PRO A 221 7.22 -4.09 -17.21
N LEU A 222 7.44 -2.78 -17.21
CA LEU A 222 7.22 -1.97 -18.40
C LEU A 222 8.16 -2.57 -19.45
N THR A 223 7.62 -3.42 -20.32
CA THR A 223 8.38 -4.01 -21.42
C THR A 223 9.10 -2.88 -22.12
N GLN A 224 10.41 -3.05 -22.28
CA GLN A 224 11.26 -2.23 -23.12
C GLN A 224 10.50 -1.98 -24.42
N THR A 225 10.03 -0.75 -24.62
CA THR A 225 9.58 -0.29 -25.93
C THR A 225 10.83 -0.23 -26.77
N GLY A 226 10.94 -1.17 -27.71
CA GLY A 226 11.85 -1.05 -28.84
C GLY A 226 11.47 0.10 -29.76
#